data_AF-X1U0R6-F1
#
_entry.id   AF-X1U0R6-F1
#
_cell.length_a   1.000
_cell.length_b   1.000
_cell.length_c   1.000
_cell.angle_alpha   90.00
_cell.angle_beta   90.00
_cell.angle_gamma   90.00
#
_symmetry.space_group_name_H-M   'P 1'
#
loop_
_entity.id
_entity.type
_entity.pdbx_description
1 polymer ?
#
loop_
_entity_poly.entity_id
_entity_poly.type
_entity_poly.pdbx_seq_one_letter_code
_entity_poly.pdbx_strand_id
1 'polypeptide(L)'
;DAPGTTPWGLAYEPVSVSVPVADFSGTPTSGYVPLTVQFTDLSTNDPTSWLWDFGDGETSMAQNPLHIYNTVGTFTVTLTATNDEGSDDEVKVNYITVLAPPIGANFSAQPLTGKYPLTVHFTDLSTGDPLPTSWLWDFGDREISEEQNPTHIYKEAGLYTVSLTATNEARSDTETKFGYIEAIERSFVEKRGIEERQQIKIRHISLKRGLAIAERIPIRVIEVRRDPAPKRIWK
;
A
#
# COMPACT_ATOMS: atom_id res chain seq x y z
N ASP A 1 3.70 18.24 -77.04
CA ASP A 1 2.99 16.99 -76.75
C ASP A 1 1.79 17.27 -75.87
N ALA A 2 0.59 16.97 -76.38
CA ALA A 2 -0.66 17.11 -75.64
C ALA A 2 -0.81 15.94 -74.64
N PRO A 3 -1.36 16.16 -73.43
CA PRO A 3 -1.57 15.07 -72.50
C PRO A 3 -2.62 14.10 -73.05
N GLY A 4 -2.29 12.81 -73.02
CA GLY A 4 -3.13 11.73 -73.52
C GLY A 4 -4.42 11.62 -72.72
N THR A 5 -5.56 11.72 -73.39
CA THR A 5 -6.89 11.43 -72.84
C THR A 5 -7.14 9.93 -72.90
N THR A 6 -7.54 9.32 -71.79
CA THR A 6 -8.00 7.93 -71.76
C THR A 6 -9.37 7.80 -72.48
N PRO A 7 -9.75 6.60 -72.98
CA PRO A 7 -10.95 6.39 -73.79
C PRO A 7 -12.30 6.68 -73.10
N TRP A 8 -12.30 7.06 -71.82
CA TRP A 8 -13.51 7.28 -71.00
C TRP A 8 -13.66 8.70 -70.45
N GLY A 9 -12.80 9.67 -70.83
CA GLY A 9 -13.03 11.09 -70.56
C GLY A 9 -12.96 11.53 -69.09
N LEU A 10 -12.44 10.71 -68.19
CA LEU A 10 -12.11 11.15 -66.83
C LEU A 10 -10.74 11.81 -66.86
N ALA A 11 -10.69 13.11 -66.57
CA ALA A 11 -9.44 13.80 -66.29
C ALA A 11 -8.82 13.17 -65.03
N TYR A 12 -7.58 12.70 -65.13
CA TYR A 12 -6.78 12.39 -63.95
C TYR A 12 -6.39 13.75 -63.37
N GLU A 13 -7.13 14.24 -62.38
CA GLU A 13 -6.61 15.32 -61.54
C GLU A 13 -5.50 14.69 -60.69
N PRO A 14 -4.23 15.08 -60.87
CA PRO A 14 -3.18 14.58 -59.99
C PRO A 14 -3.56 15.02 -58.57
N VAL A 15 -3.64 14.06 -57.64
CA VAL A 15 -3.78 14.37 -56.22
C VAL A 15 -2.58 15.22 -55.85
N SER A 16 -2.81 16.50 -55.52
CA SER A 16 -1.76 17.38 -55.02
C SER A 16 -1.44 16.95 -53.60
N VAL A 17 -0.46 16.06 -53.46
CA VAL A 17 0.10 15.70 -52.16
C VAL A 17 0.88 16.90 -51.65
N SER A 18 0.72 17.25 -50.37
CA SER A 18 1.50 18.29 -49.70
C SER A 18 2.37 17.68 -48.61
N VAL A 19 3.32 18.45 -48.08
CA VAL A 19 4.12 18.04 -46.91
C VAL A 19 3.18 17.57 -45.79
N PRO A 20 3.53 16.50 -45.03
CA PRO A 20 2.71 16.04 -43.92
C PRO A 20 2.43 17.14 -42.91
N VAL A 21 1.32 17.03 -42.18
CA VAL A 21 1.13 17.75 -40.92
C VAL A 21 1.07 16.71 -39.83
N ALA A 22 2.09 16.66 -39.00
CA ALA A 22 2.23 15.64 -37.98
C ALA A 22 1.24 15.88 -36.83
N ASP A 23 0.58 14.81 -36.36
CA ASP A 23 -0.17 14.80 -35.10
C ASP A 23 -0.28 13.35 -34.60
N PHE A 24 -0.52 13.17 -33.31
CA PHE A 24 -0.69 11.85 -32.73
C PHE A 24 -1.47 11.85 -31.42
N SER A 25 -1.86 10.65 -30.98
CA SER A 25 -2.32 10.41 -29.62
C SER A 25 -1.62 9.20 -29.01
N GLY A 26 -1.55 9.15 -27.69
CA GLY A 26 -1.10 8.01 -26.90
C GLY A 26 -2.15 7.66 -25.85
N THR A 27 -2.40 6.38 -25.62
CA THR A 27 -3.31 5.92 -24.57
C THR A 27 -2.79 4.66 -23.88
N PRO A 28 -2.74 4.63 -22.53
CA PRO A 28 -2.96 5.75 -21.60
C PRO A 28 -1.80 6.77 -21.61
N THR A 29 -2.04 8.00 -21.16
CA THR A 29 -0.98 9.02 -20.97
C THR A 29 -0.38 9.02 -19.56
N SER A 30 -0.94 8.24 -18.63
CA SER A 30 -0.38 8.08 -17.29
C SER A 30 -0.67 6.72 -16.68
N GLY A 31 0.24 6.21 -15.85
CA GLY A 31 0.06 4.96 -15.13
C GLY A 31 1.30 4.55 -14.35
N TYR A 32 1.34 3.31 -13.87
CA TYR A 32 2.48 2.77 -13.14
C TYR A 32 3.43 2.02 -14.05
N VAL A 33 4.71 1.96 -13.69
CA VAL A 33 5.67 1.08 -14.38
C VAL A 33 5.32 -0.41 -14.17
N PRO A 34 5.47 -1.27 -15.19
CA PRO A 34 5.68 -0.94 -16.60
C PRO A 34 4.40 -0.36 -17.23
N LEU A 35 4.52 0.79 -17.90
CA LEU A 35 3.39 1.43 -18.57
C LEU A 35 3.44 1.13 -20.07
N THR A 36 2.51 0.32 -20.54
CA THR A 36 2.31 0.10 -21.98
C THR A 36 1.40 1.19 -22.55
N VAL A 37 1.89 1.92 -23.54
CA VAL A 37 1.17 3.00 -24.25
C VAL A 37 1.00 2.61 -25.71
N GLN A 38 -0.25 2.63 -26.20
CA GLN A 38 -0.53 2.54 -27.62
C GLN A 38 -0.51 3.95 -28.22
N PHE A 39 0.39 4.17 -29.17
CA PHE A 39 0.42 5.40 -29.96
C PHE A 39 -0.37 5.22 -31.26
N THR A 40 -1.06 6.29 -31.67
CA THR A 40 -1.83 6.36 -32.90
C THR A 40 -1.41 7.60 -33.68
N ASP A 41 -0.96 7.40 -34.91
CA ASP A 41 -0.70 8.46 -35.89
C ASP A 41 -2.02 9.13 -36.30
N LEU A 42 -2.04 10.46 -36.24
CA LEU A 42 -3.15 11.31 -36.68
C LEU A 42 -2.71 12.29 -37.78
N SER A 43 -1.53 12.08 -38.34
CA SER A 43 -0.93 12.96 -39.33
C SER A 43 -1.77 13.01 -40.62
N THR A 44 -1.73 14.15 -41.29
CA THR A 44 -2.46 14.38 -42.55
C THR A 44 -1.50 14.53 -43.75
N ASN A 45 -2.05 14.60 -44.96
CA ASN A 45 -1.33 14.64 -46.24
C ASN A 45 -0.51 13.36 -46.54
N ASP A 46 -1.09 12.20 -46.23
CA ASP A 46 -0.63 10.87 -46.64
C ASP A 46 0.87 10.59 -46.38
N PRO A 47 1.32 10.62 -45.10
CA PRO A 47 2.67 10.21 -44.77
C PRO A 47 2.93 8.75 -45.15
N THR A 48 4.16 8.48 -45.59
CA THR A 48 4.63 7.16 -46.03
C THR A 48 5.65 6.53 -45.09
N SER A 49 6.22 7.32 -44.17
CA SER A 49 7.13 6.84 -43.13
C SER A 49 7.00 7.67 -41.85
N TRP A 50 7.32 7.03 -40.73
CA TRP A 50 7.23 7.59 -39.39
C TRP A 50 8.53 7.35 -38.63
N LEU A 51 8.91 8.28 -37.78
CA LEU A 51 9.93 8.10 -36.75
C LEU A 51 9.39 8.62 -35.43
N TRP A 52 9.28 7.73 -34.47
CA TRP A 52 8.91 8.04 -33.10
C TRP A 52 10.15 8.16 -32.24
N ASP A 53 10.23 9.19 -31.41
CA ASP A 53 11.10 9.27 -30.24
C ASP A 53 10.20 9.34 -29.00
N PHE A 54 10.30 8.33 -28.14
CA PHE A 54 9.44 8.21 -26.97
C PHE A 54 9.94 9.03 -25.76
N GLY A 55 11.11 9.66 -25.86
CA GLY A 55 11.71 10.49 -24.82
C GLY A 55 12.44 9.71 -23.73
N ASP A 56 12.51 8.39 -23.82
CA ASP A 56 13.23 7.49 -22.91
C ASP A 56 14.49 6.87 -23.54
N GLY A 57 14.85 7.31 -24.75
CA GLY A 57 15.98 6.81 -25.53
C GLY A 57 15.62 5.69 -26.51
N GLU A 58 14.36 5.24 -26.53
CA GLU A 58 13.86 4.29 -27.53
C GLU A 58 13.11 4.98 -28.67
N THR A 59 13.09 4.35 -29.84
CA THR A 59 12.47 4.86 -31.06
C THR A 59 11.69 3.77 -31.80
N SER A 60 10.79 4.17 -32.71
CA SER A 60 10.07 3.23 -33.58
C SER A 60 9.81 3.81 -34.97
N MET A 61 9.70 2.93 -35.97
CA MET A 61 9.30 3.29 -37.35
C MET A 61 7.91 2.77 -37.72
N ALA A 62 7.21 2.12 -36.79
CA ALA A 62 5.84 1.70 -37.03
C ALA A 62 4.91 2.93 -37.07
N GLN A 63 3.85 2.88 -37.90
CA GLN A 63 2.85 3.95 -37.92
C GLN A 63 2.14 4.11 -36.56
N ASN A 64 1.72 2.99 -35.95
CA ASN A 64 0.98 2.98 -34.69
C ASN A 64 1.68 2.06 -33.66
N PRO A 65 2.82 2.48 -33.07
CA PRO A 65 3.61 1.61 -32.21
C PRO A 65 2.97 1.38 -30.85
N LEU A 66 3.21 0.19 -30.29
CA LEU A 66 3.00 -0.11 -28.89
C LEU A 66 4.35 0.03 -28.17
N HIS A 67 4.44 0.94 -27.20
CA HIS A 67 5.67 1.21 -26.45
C HIS A 67 5.52 0.89 -24.98
N ILE A 68 6.60 0.47 -24.31
CA ILE A 68 6.60 0.13 -22.88
C ILE A 68 7.62 1.01 -22.16
N TYR A 69 7.12 1.90 -21.30
CA TYR A 69 7.98 2.66 -20.40
C TYR A 69 8.29 1.86 -19.14
N ASN A 70 9.57 1.55 -18.95
CA ASN A 70 10.07 0.74 -17.82
C ASN A 70 10.65 1.56 -16.67
N THR A 71 10.61 2.89 -16.76
CA THR A 71 11.16 3.79 -15.76
C THR A 71 10.14 4.86 -15.36
N VAL A 72 10.22 5.29 -14.10
CA VAL A 72 9.40 6.38 -13.56
C VAL A 72 9.90 7.69 -14.13
N GLY A 73 8.98 8.54 -14.59
CA GLY A 73 9.35 9.81 -15.18
C GLY A 73 8.23 10.46 -15.98
N THR A 74 8.52 11.65 -16.50
CA THR A 74 7.70 12.35 -17.48
C THR A 74 8.44 12.38 -18.80
N PHE A 75 7.81 11.92 -19.87
CA PHE A 75 8.44 11.74 -21.17
C PHE A 75 7.81 12.68 -22.21
N THR A 76 8.67 13.33 -22.98
CA THR A 76 8.27 14.12 -24.15
C THR A 76 8.33 13.21 -25.36
N VAL A 77 7.24 13.15 -26.13
CA VAL A 77 7.13 12.28 -27.31
C VAL A 77 7.18 13.13 -28.56
N THR A 78 7.96 12.69 -29.54
CA THR A 78 8.09 13.30 -30.86
C THR A 78 7.68 12.31 -31.94
N LEU A 79 6.89 12.77 -32.90
CA LEU A 79 6.59 12.04 -34.13
C LEU A 79 7.07 12.86 -35.33
N THR A 80 7.97 12.31 -36.12
CA THR A 80 8.30 12.80 -37.46
C THR A 80 7.51 12.01 -38.50
N ALA A 81 6.68 12.68 -39.28
CA ALA A 81 5.93 12.08 -40.39
C ALA A 81 6.52 12.56 -41.74
N THR A 82 6.75 11.66 -42.70
CA THR A 82 7.44 11.98 -43.97
C THR A 82 6.72 11.40 -45.19
N ASN A 83 6.66 12.16 -46.27
CA ASN A 83 6.29 11.71 -47.61
C ASN A 83 7.27 12.26 -48.66
N ASP A 84 6.99 12.04 -49.95
CA ASP A 84 7.86 12.49 -51.05
C ASP A 84 7.99 14.01 -51.16
N GLU A 85 7.04 14.77 -50.58
CA GLU A 85 7.04 16.23 -50.60
C GLU A 85 7.85 16.83 -49.44
N GLY A 86 8.06 16.08 -48.36
CA GLY A 86 8.86 16.51 -47.21
C GLY A 86 8.47 15.83 -45.89
N SER A 87 8.84 16.47 -44.78
CA SER A 87 8.57 16.01 -43.43
C SER A 87 8.07 17.12 -42.52
N ASP A 88 7.31 16.73 -41.50
CA ASP A 88 6.88 17.58 -40.39
C ASP A 88 7.00 16.81 -39.06
N ASP A 89 7.12 17.55 -37.97
CA ASP A 89 7.34 17.02 -36.62
C ASP A 89 6.28 17.55 -35.65
N GLU A 90 5.68 16.65 -34.86
CA GLU A 90 4.86 17.02 -33.70
C GLU A 90 5.57 16.62 -32.41
N VAL A 91 5.63 17.55 -31.46
CA VAL A 91 6.29 17.36 -30.15
C VAL A 91 5.30 17.61 -29.03
N LYS A 92 4.96 16.56 -28.27
CA LYS A 92 4.11 16.68 -27.07
C LYS A 92 4.98 16.60 -25.81
N VAL A 93 5.23 17.77 -25.22
CA VAL A 93 6.07 17.92 -24.02
C VAL A 93 5.40 17.34 -22.79
N ASN A 94 6.15 16.55 -22.01
CA ASN A 94 5.65 15.86 -20.81
C ASN A 94 4.34 15.07 -21.04
N TYR A 95 4.21 14.47 -22.21
CA TYR A 95 2.97 13.85 -22.67
C TYR A 95 2.64 12.57 -21.91
N ILE A 96 3.65 11.76 -21.60
CA ILE A 96 3.47 10.52 -20.84
C ILE A 96 4.03 10.67 -19.43
N THR A 97 3.24 10.29 -18.42
CA THR A 97 3.65 10.31 -17.00
C THR A 97 3.62 8.90 -16.40
N VAL A 98 4.79 8.35 -16.09
CA VAL A 98 4.95 7.04 -15.48
C VAL A 98 5.28 7.19 -14.01
N LEU A 99 4.52 6.51 -13.16
CA LEU A 99 4.60 6.57 -11.70
C LEU A 99 5.20 5.28 -11.13
N ALA A 100 5.90 5.38 -10.00
CA ALA A 100 6.24 4.18 -9.22
C ALA A 100 4.95 3.51 -8.68
N PRO A 101 4.83 2.17 -8.67
CA PRO A 101 3.73 1.48 -8.01
C PRO A 101 3.54 1.94 -6.55
N PRO A 102 2.31 1.91 -6.02
CA PRO A 102 2.09 2.18 -4.60
C PRO A 102 2.72 1.07 -3.74
N ILE A 103 3.06 1.41 -2.49
CA ILE A 103 3.34 0.42 -1.45
C ILE A 103 1.98 -0.09 -0.96
N GLY A 104 1.88 -1.38 -0.71
CA GLY A 104 0.78 -1.97 0.05
C GLY A 104 1.30 -2.48 1.38
N ALA A 105 1.13 -1.70 2.44
CA ALA A 105 1.50 -2.11 3.78
C ALA A 105 0.61 -3.27 4.22
N ASN A 106 1.21 -4.30 4.83
CA ASN A 106 0.44 -5.41 5.39
C ASN A 106 1.29 -6.13 6.43
N PHE A 107 0.63 -6.84 7.34
CA PHE A 107 1.32 -7.62 8.35
C PHE A 107 0.47 -8.75 8.92
N SER A 108 1.14 -9.69 9.57
CA SER A 108 0.52 -10.69 10.43
C SER A 108 1.13 -10.67 11.83
N ALA A 109 0.46 -11.31 12.79
CA ALA A 109 0.97 -11.43 14.15
C ALA A 109 0.51 -12.74 14.79
N GLN A 110 1.34 -13.31 15.67
CA GLN A 110 0.98 -14.51 16.43
C GLN A 110 1.64 -14.53 17.82
N PRO A 111 0.91 -14.95 18.88
CA PRO A 111 -0.54 -15.21 18.91
C PRO A 111 -1.37 -13.91 18.87
N LEU A 112 -2.63 -13.99 18.44
CA LEU A 112 -3.55 -12.83 18.46
C LEU A 112 -4.28 -12.65 19.80
N THR A 113 -4.35 -13.69 20.63
CA THR A 113 -4.99 -13.63 21.95
C THR A 113 -4.21 -14.47 22.95
N GLY A 114 -4.21 -14.04 24.22
CA GLY A 114 -3.54 -14.77 25.29
C GLY A 114 -3.44 -14.01 26.60
N LYS A 115 -3.04 -14.69 27.67
CA LYS A 115 -2.93 -14.09 29.01
C LYS A 115 -1.75 -13.10 29.06
N TYR A 116 -1.95 -11.94 29.69
CA TYR A 116 -0.85 -11.01 29.93
C TYR A 116 0.14 -11.53 31.02
N PRO A 117 1.45 -11.23 30.93
CA PRO A 117 2.11 -10.56 29.81
C PRO A 117 2.10 -11.45 28.54
N LEU A 118 1.65 -10.87 27.43
CA LEU A 118 1.47 -11.58 26.17
C LEU A 118 2.57 -11.18 25.20
N THR A 119 3.47 -12.11 24.91
CA THR A 119 4.50 -11.94 23.87
C THR A 119 3.89 -12.26 22.51
N VAL A 120 3.97 -11.31 21.58
CA VAL A 120 3.46 -11.42 20.20
C VAL A 120 4.60 -11.18 19.22
N HIS A 121 4.72 -12.06 18.24
CA HIS A 121 5.63 -11.91 17.12
C HIS A 121 4.88 -11.31 15.93
N PHE A 122 5.41 -10.23 15.37
CA PHE A 122 4.87 -9.58 14.18
C PHE A 122 5.71 -9.93 12.95
N THR A 123 5.04 -10.04 11.81
CA THR A 123 5.68 -10.32 10.52
C THR A 123 5.20 -9.33 9.49
N ASP A 124 6.13 -8.60 8.90
CA ASP A 124 5.89 -7.73 7.76
C ASP A 124 5.50 -8.56 6.53
N LEU A 125 4.42 -8.15 5.88
CA LEU A 125 3.90 -8.70 4.63
C LEU A 125 3.73 -7.61 3.57
N SER A 126 4.37 -6.45 3.77
CA SER A 126 4.23 -5.30 2.90
C SER A 126 4.78 -5.60 1.51
N THR A 127 4.10 -5.06 0.50
CA THR A 127 4.44 -5.22 -0.91
C THR A 127 4.79 -3.87 -1.53
N GLY A 128 5.54 -3.90 -2.63
CA GLY A 128 5.89 -2.71 -3.40
C GLY A 128 7.04 -3.00 -4.35
N ASP A 129 7.19 -2.17 -5.37
CA ASP A 129 8.36 -2.16 -6.24
C ASP A 129 8.84 -0.71 -6.43
N PRO A 130 9.96 -0.29 -5.81
CA PRO A 130 10.81 -1.11 -4.94
C PRO A 130 10.14 -1.46 -3.61
N LEU A 131 10.57 -2.57 -3.00
CA LEU A 131 10.10 -3.00 -1.67
C LEU A 131 10.37 -1.94 -0.59
N PRO A 132 9.57 -1.91 0.49
CA PRO A 132 9.83 -1.06 1.65
C PRO A 132 11.22 -1.30 2.25
N THR A 133 11.84 -0.22 2.71
CA THR A 133 13.17 -0.21 3.33
C THR A 133 13.16 0.25 4.79
N SER A 134 12.04 0.79 5.27
CA SER A 134 11.86 1.17 6.67
C SER A 134 10.44 0.89 7.15
N TRP A 135 10.32 0.59 8.44
CA TRP A 135 9.08 0.21 9.11
C TRP A 135 8.89 1.06 10.36
N LEU A 136 7.64 1.38 10.68
CA LEU A 136 7.25 1.97 11.95
C LEU A 136 5.98 1.28 12.44
N TRP A 137 6.13 0.54 13.53
CA TRP A 137 5.05 -0.13 14.24
C TRP A 137 4.52 0.76 15.36
N ASP A 138 3.20 0.82 15.50
CA ASP A 138 2.52 1.26 16.72
C ASP A 138 1.69 0.08 17.23
N PHE A 139 2.00 -0.41 18.43
CA PHE A 139 1.37 -1.60 18.99
C PHE A 139 0.03 -1.30 19.68
N GLY A 140 -0.38 -0.04 19.77
CA GLY A 140 -1.63 0.40 20.40
C GLY A 140 -1.54 0.59 21.92
N ASP A 141 -0.35 0.44 22.51
CA ASP A 141 -0.07 0.60 23.94
C ASP A 141 0.98 1.69 24.24
N ARG A 142 1.20 2.60 23.27
CA ARG A 142 2.20 3.68 23.28
C ARG A 142 3.65 3.21 23.13
N GLU A 143 3.89 1.92 22.88
CA GLU A 143 5.19 1.43 22.44
C GLU A 143 5.23 1.33 20.90
N ILE A 144 6.40 1.59 20.33
CA ILE A 144 6.67 1.58 18.88
C ILE A 144 7.89 0.71 18.57
N SER A 145 8.05 0.31 17.31
CA SER A 145 9.27 -0.36 16.82
C SER A 145 9.61 0.04 15.39
N GLU A 146 10.90 0.05 15.07
CA GLU A 146 11.42 0.28 13.71
C GLU A 146 11.96 -1.01 13.06
N GLU A 147 11.88 -2.14 13.76
CA GLU A 147 12.29 -3.43 13.21
C GLU A 147 11.30 -3.91 12.15
N GLN A 148 11.76 -4.61 11.12
CA GLN A 148 10.87 -5.21 10.12
C GLN A 148 9.92 -6.24 10.73
N ASN A 149 10.43 -7.11 11.61
CA ASN A 149 9.67 -8.22 12.21
C ASN A 149 9.84 -8.21 13.74
N PRO A 150 9.22 -7.25 14.46
CA PRO A 150 9.44 -7.08 15.88
C PRO A 150 8.76 -8.17 16.71
N THR A 151 9.27 -8.35 17.93
CA THR A 151 8.56 -9.05 19.00
C THR A 151 8.17 -8.05 20.07
N HIS A 152 6.88 -8.01 20.43
CA HIS A 152 6.35 -7.08 21.42
C HIS A 152 5.73 -7.82 22.62
N ILE A 153 5.71 -7.19 23.79
CA ILE A 153 5.13 -7.75 25.01
C ILE A 153 4.05 -6.82 25.56
N TYR A 154 2.79 -7.23 25.44
CA TYR A 154 1.66 -6.54 26.06
C TYR A 154 1.62 -6.85 27.56
N LYS A 155 1.91 -5.83 28.38
CA LYS A 155 2.10 -5.94 29.84
C LYS A 155 0.80 -5.90 30.65
N GLU A 156 -0.28 -5.46 30.04
CA GLU A 156 -1.60 -5.31 30.66
C GLU A 156 -2.67 -6.03 29.84
N ALA A 157 -3.86 -6.21 30.43
CA ALA A 157 -5.00 -6.72 29.70
C ALA A 157 -5.62 -5.60 28.84
N GLY A 158 -6.02 -5.92 27.62
CA GLY A 158 -6.55 -4.93 26.69
C GLY A 158 -6.82 -5.50 25.31
N LEU A 159 -7.55 -4.71 24.52
CA LEU A 159 -7.78 -4.94 23.10
C LEU A 159 -7.02 -3.86 22.33
N TYR A 160 -5.98 -4.25 21.61
CA TYR A 160 -4.99 -3.34 21.03
C TYR A 160 -5.19 -3.21 19.52
N THR A 161 -5.20 -1.98 19.04
CA THR A 161 -5.16 -1.65 17.61
C THR A 161 -3.71 -1.51 17.20
N VAL A 162 -3.28 -2.27 16.19
CA VAL A 162 -1.90 -2.27 15.71
C VAL A 162 -1.86 -1.60 14.35
N SER A 163 -0.86 -0.74 14.12
CA SER A 163 -0.57 -0.20 12.80
C SER A 163 0.87 -0.41 12.39
N LEU A 164 1.09 -0.68 11.11
CA LEU A 164 2.40 -0.72 10.47
C LEU A 164 2.44 0.33 9.37
N THR A 165 3.40 1.24 9.45
CA THR A 165 3.77 2.12 8.33
C THR A 165 5.02 1.57 7.65
N ALA A 166 4.91 1.21 6.38
CA ALA A 166 6.01 0.73 5.56
C ALA A 166 6.40 1.82 4.55
N THR A 167 7.69 2.12 4.44
CA THR A 167 8.19 3.24 3.64
C THR A 167 9.36 2.81 2.76
N ASN A 168 9.40 3.33 1.53
CA ASN A 168 10.56 3.30 0.64
C ASN A 168 11.01 4.75 0.32
N GLU A 169 12.02 4.91 -0.52
CA GLU A 169 12.63 6.22 -0.83
C GLU A 169 11.63 7.30 -1.28
N ALA A 170 10.51 6.92 -1.92
CA ALA A 170 9.58 7.86 -2.54
C ALA A 170 8.15 7.80 -1.99
N ARG A 171 7.79 6.73 -1.25
CA ARG A 171 6.40 6.45 -0.86
C ARG A 171 6.32 5.82 0.53
N SER A 172 5.15 5.96 1.14
CA SER A 172 4.76 5.23 2.34
C SER A 172 3.33 4.76 2.23
N ASP A 173 3.02 3.67 2.93
CA ASP A 173 1.66 3.22 3.17
C ASP A 173 1.52 2.74 4.61
N THR A 174 0.30 2.80 5.15
CA THR A 174 0.00 2.41 6.53
C THR A 174 -1.18 1.46 6.57
N GLU A 175 -0.95 0.27 7.13
CA GLU A 175 -2.01 -0.69 7.45
C GLU A 175 -2.36 -0.61 8.93
N THR A 176 -3.65 -0.57 9.25
CA THR A 176 -4.14 -0.53 10.64
C THR A 176 -5.17 -1.63 10.88
N LYS A 177 -4.88 -2.51 11.84
CA LYS A 177 -5.79 -3.58 12.27
C LYS A 177 -6.37 -3.24 13.63
N PHE A 178 -7.65 -2.89 13.65
CA PHE A 178 -8.39 -2.52 14.86
C PHE A 178 -8.65 -3.71 15.77
N GLY A 179 -8.32 -3.56 17.06
CA GLY A 179 -8.52 -4.62 18.06
C GLY A 179 -7.88 -5.95 17.65
N TYR A 180 -6.71 -5.89 17.04
CA TYR A 180 -6.04 -7.01 16.42
C TYR A 180 -5.44 -7.99 17.43
N ILE A 181 -4.96 -7.47 18.57
CA ILE A 181 -4.41 -8.26 19.67
C ILE A 181 -5.28 -8.13 20.92
N GLU A 182 -5.62 -9.26 21.54
CA GLU A 182 -6.35 -9.32 22.80
C GLU A 182 -5.49 -9.94 23.91
N ALA A 183 -5.00 -9.11 24.82
CA ALA A 183 -4.37 -9.59 26.04
C ALA A 183 -5.44 -9.75 27.13
N ILE A 184 -5.69 -10.98 27.57
CA ILE A 184 -6.74 -11.29 28.56
C ILE A 184 -6.17 -11.34 29.98
N GLU A 185 -7.02 -11.01 30.95
CA GLU A 185 -6.65 -11.14 32.36
C GLU A 185 -6.35 -12.58 32.77
N ARG A 186 -5.42 -12.75 33.72
CA ARG A 186 -5.31 -14.01 34.46
C ARG A 186 -6.58 -14.23 35.26
N SER A 187 -7.19 -15.41 35.11
CA SER A 187 -8.42 -15.77 35.81
C SER A 187 -8.33 -15.50 37.31
N PHE A 188 -9.40 -14.97 37.89
CA PHE A 188 -9.48 -14.61 39.31
C PHE A 188 -9.25 -15.82 40.25
N VAL A 189 -9.60 -17.02 39.77
CA VAL A 189 -9.37 -18.31 40.46
C VAL A 189 -7.88 -18.61 40.60
N GLU A 190 -7.09 -18.26 39.59
CA GLU A 190 -5.65 -18.51 39.56
C GLU A 190 -4.88 -17.49 40.43
N LYS A 191 -5.35 -16.23 40.50
CA LYS A 191 -4.85 -15.21 41.44
C LYS A 191 -5.02 -15.68 42.90
N ARG A 192 -6.22 -16.14 43.31
CA ARG A 192 -6.48 -16.67 44.66
C ARG A 192 -5.64 -17.90 45.00
N GLY A 193 -5.51 -18.85 44.07
CA GLY A 193 -4.73 -20.07 44.31
C GLY A 193 -3.23 -19.81 44.48
N ILE A 194 -2.66 -18.79 43.84
CA ILE A 194 -1.25 -18.40 44.02
C ILE A 194 -1.06 -17.70 45.37
N GLU A 195 -1.93 -16.76 45.74
CA GLU A 195 -1.89 -16.06 47.03
C GLU A 195 -2.08 -17.00 48.21
N GLU A 196 -3.05 -17.93 48.14
CA GLU A 196 -3.26 -18.95 49.18
C GLU A 196 -2.03 -19.87 49.30
N ARG A 197 -1.44 -20.30 48.18
CA ARG A 197 -0.21 -21.11 48.21
C ARG A 197 0.98 -20.34 48.80
N GLN A 198 1.10 -19.04 48.53
CA GLN A 198 2.13 -18.21 49.14
C GLN A 198 1.87 -18.00 50.65
N GLN A 199 0.64 -17.72 51.05
CA GLN A 199 0.29 -17.62 52.48
C GLN A 199 0.51 -18.93 53.24
N ILE A 200 0.19 -20.08 52.65
CA ILE A 200 0.46 -21.40 53.24
C ILE A 200 1.97 -21.63 53.38
N LYS A 201 2.77 -21.27 52.38
CA LYS A 201 4.25 -21.36 52.47
C LYS A 201 4.81 -20.43 53.54
N ILE A 202 4.32 -19.18 53.65
CA ILE A 202 4.74 -18.23 54.68
C ILE A 202 4.38 -18.77 56.08
N ARG A 203 3.16 -19.29 56.27
CA ARG A 203 2.76 -19.94 57.53
C ARG A 203 3.66 -21.13 57.86
N HIS A 204 3.97 -21.99 56.89
CA HIS A 204 4.85 -23.15 57.08
C HIS A 204 6.29 -22.74 57.46
N ILE A 205 6.79 -21.65 56.86
CA ILE A 205 8.10 -21.09 57.19
C ILE A 205 8.10 -20.48 58.60
N SER A 206 7.06 -19.74 58.99
CA SER A 206 6.92 -19.19 60.34
C SER A 206 6.78 -20.26 61.42
N LEU A 207 6.00 -21.33 61.16
CA LEU A 207 5.87 -22.48 62.06
C LEU A 207 7.21 -23.21 62.25
N LYS A 208 8.00 -23.40 61.18
CA LYS A 208 9.32 -24.02 61.27
C LYS A 208 10.37 -23.14 61.97
N ARG A 209 10.17 -21.82 62.01
CA ARG A 209 11.08 -20.85 62.66
C ARG A 209 10.65 -20.44 64.07
N GLY A 210 9.57 -21.01 64.61
CA GLY A 210 9.12 -20.73 65.98
C GLY A 210 8.65 -19.28 66.24
N LEU A 211 8.38 -18.50 65.18
CA LEU A 211 7.78 -17.17 65.33
C LEU A 211 6.26 -17.30 65.38
N ALA A 212 5.70 -17.25 66.59
CA ALA A 212 4.28 -17.01 66.78
C ALA A 212 3.96 -15.56 66.36
N ILE A 213 3.26 -15.39 65.24
CA ILE A 213 2.51 -14.17 64.98
C ILE A 213 1.06 -14.60 64.81
N ALA A 214 0.34 -14.53 65.93
CA ALA A 214 -1.11 -14.49 65.93
C ALA A 214 -1.51 -13.10 65.44
N GLU A 215 -2.25 -13.03 64.34
CA GLU A 215 -3.32 -12.03 64.21
C GLU A 215 -4.32 -12.47 63.13
N ARG A 216 -5.55 -12.67 63.58
CA ARG A 216 -6.72 -12.93 62.75
C ARG A 216 -7.09 -11.64 62.01
N ILE A 217 -6.97 -11.62 60.69
CA ILE A 217 -7.74 -10.68 59.87
C ILE A 217 -8.94 -11.46 59.31
N PRO A 218 -10.17 -11.25 59.79
CA PRO A 218 -11.34 -11.88 59.18
C PRO A 218 -11.56 -11.27 57.79
N ILE A 219 -11.61 -12.14 56.79
CA ILE A 219 -12.09 -11.79 55.44
C ILE A 219 -13.56 -11.37 55.60
N ARG A 220 -13.83 -10.06 55.57
CA ARG A 220 -15.22 -9.58 55.41
C ARG A 220 -15.67 -9.95 54.00
N VAL A 221 -16.68 -10.82 53.93
CA VAL A 221 -17.49 -11.03 52.74
C VAL A 221 -18.22 -9.71 52.46
N ILE A 222 -17.73 -8.93 51.48
CA ILE A 222 -18.55 -7.87 50.89
C ILE A 222 -19.47 -8.57 49.90
N GLU A 223 -20.66 -8.94 50.38
CA GLU A 223 -21.79 -9.24 49.50
C GLU A 223 -22.12 -7.97 48.71
N VAL A 224 -21.81 -7.97 47.42
CA VAL A 224 -22.30 -6.95 46.49
C VAL A 224 -23.81 -7.15 46.37
N ARG A 225 -24.59 -6.44 47.19
CA ARG A 225 -26.03 -6.30 46.99
C ARG A 225 -26.24 -5.60 45.64
N ARG A 226 -26.85 -6.30 44.69
CA ARG A 226 -27.42 -5.69 43.48
C ARG A 226 -28.59 -4.82 43.92
N ASP A 227 -28.47 -3.51 43.77
CA ASP A 227 -29.61 -2.59 43.92
C ASP A 227 -30.67 -2.89 42.85
N PRO A 228 -31.97 -2.97 43.21
CA PRO A 228 -33.03 -3.07 42.22
C PRO A 228 -33.29 -1.70 41.56
N ALA A 229 -33.47 -1.72 40.24
CA ALA A 229 -33.72 -0.54 39.41
C ALA A 229 -34.89 0.34 39.89
N PRO A 230 -34.82 1.68 39.75
CA PRO A 230 -35.89 2.57 40.18
C PRO A 230 -37.13 2.46 39.26
N LYS A 231 -38.30 2.26 39.88
CA LYS A 231 -39.62 2.31 39.23
C LYS A 231 -39.92 3.75 38.79
N ARG A 232 -40.15 3.93 37.48
CA ARG A 232 -40.76 5.15 36.92
C ARG A 232 -42.21 5.29 37.39
N ILE A 233 -42.51 6.39 38.07
CA ILE A 233 -43.87 6.85 38.39
C ILE A 233 -44.24 7.89 37.32
N TRP A 234 -45.30 7.65 36.58
CA TRP A 234 -45.91 8.65 35.69
C TRP A 234 -46.83 9.55 36.51
N LYS A 235 -46.65 10.87 36.39
CA LYS A 235 -47.67 11.90 36.59
C LYS A 235 -47.49 12.94 35.50
#